data_AF-A0A661CEH5-F1
#
_entry.id   AF-A0A661CEH5-F1
#
_cell.length_a   1.000
_cell.length_b   1.000
_cell.length_c   1.000
_cell.angle_alpha   90.00
_cell.angle_beta   90.00
_cell.angle_gamma   90.00
#
_symmetry.space_group_name_H-M   'P 1'
#
loop_
_entity.id
_entity.type
_entity.pdbx_description
1 polymer ?
#
loop_
_entity_poly.entity_id
_entity_poly.type
_entity_poly.pdbx_seq_one_letter_code
_entity_poly.pdbx_strand_id
1 'polypeptide(L)'
;LSKAKLEAKLQELKIEIEKRGIEKIGIILDADLEGIAKRIELINEALKIIDKDLNLTRYSHFTQSESLAVEIACYITNVEGYGELETVLKTIKSKDSPFADCLYEWKKCLEERSQTIKNQDFDKFWVNTYQRFDCCTKKEQKQAGRKCNPEASMKKDIWNFEHSVLDGLKEFLKLF
;
A
#
# COMPACT_ATOMS: atom_id res chain seq x y z
N LEU A 1 4.33 5.53 -7.74
CA LEU A 1 5.78 5.83 -7.55
C LEU A 1 6.47 5.89 -8.91
N SER A 2 7.40 6.81 -9.16
CA SER A 2 8.22 6.81 -10.41
C SER A 2 9.55 6.09 -10.20
N LYS A 3 10.11 5.51 -11.28
CA LYS A 3 11.43 4.84 -11.27
C LYS A 3 12.51 5.71 -10.64
N ALA A 4 12.63 6.96 -11.06
CA ALA A 4 13.63 7.89 -10.54
C ALA A 4 13.55 8.11 -9.02
N LYS A 5 12.34 8.11 -8.44
CA LYS A 5 12.17 8.22 -6.98
C LYS A 5 12.61 6.94 -6.26
N LEU A 6 12.35 5.77 -6.85
CA LEU A 6 12.81 4.49 -6.30
C LEU A 6 14.34 4.39 -6.38
N GLU A 7 14.93 4.74 -7.52
CA GLU A 7 16.40 4.75 -7.72
C GLU A 7 17.09 5.67 -6.72
N ALA A 8 16.57 6.90 -6.53
CA ALA A 8 17.10 7.83 -5.54
C ALA A 8 17.08 7.22 -4.13
N LYS A 9 15.97 6.54 -3.76
CA LYS A 9 15.86 5.93 -2.43
C LYS A 9 16.78 4.72 -2.26
N LEU A 10 16.96 3.91 -3.30
CA LEU A 10 17.89 2.78 -3.30
C LEU A 10 19.34 3.24 -3.16
N GLN A 11 19.73 4.33 -3.84
CA GLN A 11 21.05 4.95 -3.69
C GLN A 11 21.30 5.44 -2.27
N GLU A 12 20.32 6.10 -1.63
CA GLU A 12 20.39 6.44 -0.21
C GLU A 12 20.57 5.19 0.67
N LEU A 13 19.78 4.14 0.41
CA LEU A 13 19.86 2.89 1.17
C LEU A 13 21.22 2.21 1.02
N LYS A 14 21.85 2.25 -0.16
CA LYS A 14 23.19 1.69 -0.36
C LYS A 14 24.22 2.28 0.63
N ILE A 15 24.18 3.59 0.84
CA ILE A 15 25.06 4.27 1.81
C ILE A 15 24.75 3.80 3.24
N GLU A 16 23.48 3.57 3.57
CA GLU A 16 23.06 3.10 4.89
C GLU A 16 23.42 1.62 5.14
N ILE A 17 23.39 0.76 4.11
CA ILE A 17 23.87 -0.63 4.19
C ILE A 17 25.33 -0.64 4.64
N GLU A 18 26.19 0.15 3.98
CA GLU A 18 27.62 0.24 4.28
C GLU A 18 27.89 0.80 5.68
N LYS A 19 27.09 1.77 6.14
CA LYS A 19 27.32 2.45 7.43
C LYS A 19 26.74 1.72 8.63
N ARG A 20 25.56 1.10 8.48
CA ARG A 20 24.78 0.56 9.60
C ARG A 20 24.72 -0.97 9.60
N GLY A 21 25.20 -1.64 8.56
CA GLY A 21 25.11 -3.09 8.43
C GLY A 21 23.67 -3.55 8.23
N ILE A 22 22.93 -2.96 7.29
CA ILE A 22 21.58 -3.42 6.96
C ILE A 22 21.69 -4.75 6.23
N GLU A 23 21.13 -5.81 6.81
CA GLU A 23 21.19 -7.17 6.27
C GLU A 23 20.01 -7.51 5.36
N LYS A 24 18.86 -6.84 5.54
CA LYS A 24 17.61 -7.13 4.82
C LYS A 24 16.88 -5.87 4.38
N ILE A 25 16.33 -5.88 3.17
CA ILE A 25 15.51 -4.79 2.60
C ILE A 25 14.16 -5.35 2.13
N GLY A 26 13.08 -4.74 2.62
CA GLY A 26 11.72 -4.99 2.14
C GLY A 26 11.19 -3.82 1.32
N ILE A 27 10.70 -4.09 0.11
CA ILE A 27 10.07 -3.10 -0.77
C ILE A 27 8.57 -3.41 -0.86
N ILE A 28 7.71 -2.50 -0.39
CA ILE A 28 6.25 -2.62 -0.57
C ILE A 28 5.79 -1.56 -1.57
N LEU A 29 5.08 -1.97 -2.63
CA LEU A 29 4.48 -1.08 -3.62
C LEU A 29 3.05 -1.47 -3.94
N ASP A 30 2.22 -0.49 -4.27
CA ASP A 30 0.87 -0.73 -4.78
C ASP A 30 0.92 -1.24 -6.23
N ALA A 31 0.02 -2.18 -6.59
CA ALA A 31 -0.16 -2.64 -7.96
C ALA A 31 -0.66 -1.50 -8.86
N ASP A 32 -1.50 -0.62 -8.31
CA ASP A 32 -2.29 0.38 -9.03
C ASP A 32 -3.03 -0.29 -10.22
N LEU A 33 -3.16 0.42 -11.34
CA LEU A 33 -3.69 -0.10 -12.61
C LEU A 33 -2.64 -0.86 -13.45
N GLU A 34 -1.37 -0.81 -13.06
CA GLU A 34 -0.27 -1.46 -13.80
C GLU A 34 -0.20 -2.97 -13.53
N GLY A 35 -0.60 -3.38 -12.33
CA GLY A 35 -0.60 -4.78 -11.90
C GLY A 35 0.77 -5.27 -11.40
N ILE A 36 0.76 -6.48 -10.83
CA ILE A 36 1.93 -7.06 -10.14
C ILE A 36 3.15 -7.17 -11.05
N ALA A 37 3.01 -7.73 -12.25
CA ALA A 37 4.14 -8.02 -13.13
C ALA A 37 4.93 -6.75 -13.49
N LYS A 38 4.22 -5.69 -13.93
CA LYS A 38 4.85 -4.41 -14.27
C LYS A 38 5.50 -3.73 -13.08
N ARG A 39 4.97 -3.91 -11.87
CA ARG A 39 5.61 -3.37 -10.64
C ARG A 39 6.90 -4.09 -10.32
N ILE A 40 6.96 -5.41 -10.53
CA ILE A 40 8.21 -6.18 -10.36
C ILE A 40 9.24 -5.73 -11.41
N GLU A 41 8.84 -5.53 -12.66
CA GLU A 41 9.73 -4.99 -13.71
C GLU A 41 10.29 -3.62 -13.32
N LEU A 42 9.43 -2.70 -12.84
CA LEU A 42 9.85 -1.39 -12.35
C LEU A 42 10.87 -1.48 -11.21
N ILE A 43 10.65 -2.39 -10.25
CA ILE A 43 11.58 -2.61 -9.13
C ILE A 43 12.91 -3.15 -9.66
N ASN A 44 12.89 -4.18 -10.50
CA ASN A 44 14.10 -4.80 -11.07
C ASN A 44 14.90 -3.80 -11.89
N GLU A 45 14.25 -2.94 -12.67
CA GLU A 45 14.93 -1.87 -13.37
C GLU A 45 15.61 -0.86 -12.44
N ALA A 46 14.97 -0.50 -11.34
CA ALA A 46 15.53 0.44 -10.37
C ALA A 46 16.68 -0.18 -9.54
N LEU A 47 16.59 -1.47 -9.21
CA LEU A 47 17.63 -2.18 -8.44
C LEU A 47 18.98 -2.21 -9.15
N LYS A 48 19.00 -2.16 -10.48
CA LYS A 48 20.23 -2.11 -11.31
C LYS A 48 21.16 -0.95 -10.95
N ILE A 49 20.66 0.09 -10.29
CA ILE A 49 21.47 1.23 -9.85
C ILE A 49 22.36 0.91 -8.64
N ILE A 50 21.99 -0.09 -7.83
CA ILE A 50 22.75 -0.51 -6.64
C ILE A 50 23.45 -1.85 -6.85
N ASP A 51 22.85 -2.75 -7.64
CA ASP A 51 23.40 -4.04 -8.06
C ASP A 51 22.86 -4.39 -9.46
N LYS A 52 23.77 -4.50 -10.45
CA LYS A 52 23.39 -4.70 -11.87
C LYS A 52 22.85 -6.09 -12.17
N ASP A 53 23.25 -7.09 -11.38
CA ASP A 53 22.91 -8.50 -11.61
C ASP A 53 21.69 -8.92 -10.78
N LEU A 54 21.27 -8.10 -9.82
CA LEU A 54 20.11 -8.34 -8.99
C LEU A 54 18.81 -8.31 -9.80
N ASN A 55 18.04 -9.39 -9.70
CA ASN A 55 16.75 -9.52 -10.36
C ASN A 55 15.78 -10.35 -9.51
N LEU A 56 14.72 -9.71 -9.02
CA LEU A 56 13.66 -10.37 -8.26
C LEU A 56 12.77 -11.15 -9.23
N THR A 57 12.82 -12.48 -9.14
CA THR A 57 11.99 -13.38 -9.97
C THR A 57 10.65 -13.72 -9.33
N ARG A 58 10.55 -13.55 -8.02
CA ARG A 58 9.35 -13.83 -7.21
C ARG A 58 9.19 -12.71 -6.18
N TYR A 59 7.96 -12.22 -6.02
CA TYR A 59 7.62 -11.39 -4.88
C TYR A 59 7.38 -12.27 -3.65
N SER A 60 7.43 -11.67 -2.47
CA SER A 60 7.38 -12.34 -1.15
C SER A 60 8.49 -13.36 -0.89
N HIS A 61 9.66 -13.19 -1.52
CA HIS A 61 10.84 -14.05 -1.31
C HIS A 61 12.10 -13.20 -1.30
N PHE A 62 13.11 -13.60 -0.52
CA PHE A 62 14.42 -12.96 -0.56
C PHE A 62 15.20 -13.35 -1.82
N THR A 63 15.89 -12.36 -2.37
CA THR A 63 16.94 -12.51 -3.37
C THR A 63 18.21 -11.90 -2.80
N GLN A 64 19.29 -12.69 -2.77
CA GLN A 64 20.58 -12.23 -2.28
C GLN A 64 21.24 -11.30 -3.30
N SER A 65 21.73 -10.15 -2.83
CA SER A 65 22.70 -9.33 -3.56
C SER A 65 24.09 -9.64 -3.03
N GLU A 66 24.89 -10.37 -3.83
CA GLU A 66 26.27 -10.72 -3.48
C GLU A 66 27.15 -9.48 -3.37
N SER A 67 26.91 -8.47 -4.22
CA SER A 67 27.73 -7.25 -4.25
C SER A 67 27.55 -6.36 -3.02
N LEU A 68 26.37 -6.40 -2.40
CA LEU A 68 26.02 -5.60 -1.22
C LEU A 68 25.95 -6.44 0.06
N ALA A 69 26.07 -7.77 -0.04
CA ALA A 69 25.86 -8.72 1.06
C ALA A 69 24.52 -8.50 1.80
N VAL A 70 23.43 -8.27 1.06
CA VAL A 70 22.09 -7.95 1.60
C VAL A 70 21.02 -8.83 0.95
N GLU A 71 20.00 -9.21 1.71
CA GLU A 71 18.81 -9.88 1.19
C GLU A 71 17.72 -8.85 0.84
N ILE A 72 17.16 -8.94 -0.38
CA ILE A 72 16.12 -8.02 -0.84
C ILE A 72 14.86 -8.81 -1.21
N ALA A 73 13.72 -8.40 -0.65
CA ALA A 73 12.41 -8.93 -0.99
C ALA A 73 11.45 -7.80 -1.35
N CYS A 74 10.44 -8.08 -2.17
CA CYS A 74 9.37 -7.14 -2.46
C CYS A 74 7.98 -7.76 -2.23
N TYR A 75 7.00 -6.92 -1.92
CA TYR A 75 5.59 -7.27 -1.90
C TYR A 75 4.79 -6.23 -2.69
N ILE A 76 3.89 -6.71 -3.54
CA ILE A 76 3.00 -5.83 -4.29
C ILE A 76 1.61 -5.86 -3.65
N THR A 77 1.21 -4.77 -3.00
CA THR A 77 -0.12 -4.59 -2.42
C THR A 77 -1.17 -4.66 -3.52
N ASN A 78 -2.13 -5.57 -3.39
CA ASN A 78 -3.15 -5.78 -4.42
C ASN A 78 -4.40 -6.47 -3.87
N VAL A 79 -5.49 -6.32 -4.62
CA VAL A 79 -6.70 -7.14 -4.59
C VAL A 79 -6.88 -7.69 -6.01
N GLU A 80 -6.86 -9.01 -6.16
CA GLU A 80 -6.97 -9.67 -7.48
C GLU A 80 -5.93 -9.19 -8.52
N GLY A 81 -4.72 -8.85 -8.07
CA GLY A 81 -3.61 -8.45 -8.94
C GLY A 81 -3.52 -6.95 -9.24
N TYR A 82 -4.48 -6.14 -8.78
CA TYR A 82 -4.54 -4.69 -9.01
C TYR A 82 -4.88 -3.92 -7.73
N GLY A 83 -4.84 -2.58 -7.82
CA GLY A 83 -5.30 -1.70 -6.76
C GLY A 83 -4.21 -1.26 -5.79
N GLU A 84 -4.65 -0.58 -4.75
CA GLU A 84 -3.81 0.15 -3.80
C GLU A 84 -4.15 -0.24 -2.36
N LEU A 85 -3.44 0.35 -1.39
CA LEU A 85 -3.77 0.20 0.03
C LEU A 85 -5.25 0.49 0.31
N GLU A 86 -5.83 1.55 -0.26
CA GLU A 86 -7.24 1.88 -0.05
C GLU A 86 -8.18 0.78 -0.59
N THR A 87 -7.80 0.11 -1.67
CA THR A 87 -8.55 -1.05 -2.20
C THR A 87 -8.54 -2.19 -1.18
N VAL A 88 -7.38 -2.50 -0.60
CA VAL A 88 -7.26 -3.51 0.47
C VAL A 88 -8.10 -3.12 1.68
N LEU A 89 -8.02 -1.86 2.13
CA LEU A 89 -8.79 -1.37 3.28
C LEU A 89 -10.31 -1.49 3.07
N LYS A 90 -10.81 -1.17 1.87
CA LYS A 90 -12.21 -1.38 1.49
C LYS A 90 -12.60 -2.86 1.58
N THR A 91 -11.75 -3.75 1.06
CA THR A 91 -11.98 -5.20 1.08
C THR A 91 -12.04 -5.77 2.50
N ILE A 92 -11.19 -5.28 3.41
CA ILE A 92 -11.12 -5.81 4.78
C ILE A 92 -12.00 -5.09 5.79
N LYS A 93 -12.88 -4.16 5.38
CA LYS A 93 -13.78 -3.47 6.33
C LYS A 93 -14.60 -4.49 7.14
N SER A 94 -14.74 -4.29 8.45
CA SER A 94 -15.48 -5.22 9.32
C SER A 94 -16.83 -4.69 9.82
N LYS A 95 -17.14 -3.43 9.53
CA LYS A 95 -18.41 -2.78 9.89
C LYS A 95 -19.15 -2.29 8.65
N ASP A 96 -20.45 -2.06 8.80
CA ASP A 96 -21.26 -1.40 7.80
C ASP A 96 -20.75 0.01 7.51
N SER A 97 -20.94 0.45 6.28
CA SER A 97 -20.34 1.67 5.73
C SER A 97 -21.36 2.59 5.04
N PRO A 98 -22.56 2.84 5.62
CA PRO A 98 -23.61 3.57 4.92
C PRO A 98 -23.19 4.97 4.45
N PHE A 99 -22.42 5.71 5.25
CA PHE A 99 -21.94 7.04 4.84
C PHE A 99 -20.95 6.95 3.68
N ALA A 100 -19.99 6.02 3.76
CA ALA A 100 -19.02 5.82 2.69
C ALA A 100 -19.66 5.26 1.41
N ASP A 101 -20.60 4.34 1.52
CA ASP A 101 -21.30 3.73 0.38
C ASP A 101 -22.21 4.74 -0.34
N CYS A 102 -22.82 5.69 0.38
CA CYS A 102 -23.54 6.80 -0.26
C CYS A 102 -22.65 7.68 -1.16
N LEU A 103 -21.31 7.60 -1.04
CA LEU A 103 -20.43 8.32 -1.95
C LEU A 103 -20.48 7.79 -3.38
N TYR A 104 -20.91 6.55 -3.63
CA TYR A 104 -21.11 6.06 -4.99
C TYR A 104 -22.21 6.84 -5.72
N GLU A 105 -23.31 7.16 -5.03
CA GLU A 105 -24.36 8.04 -5.57
C GLU A 105 -23.86 9.46 -5.80
N TRP A 106 -23.01 9.97 -4.89
CA TRP A 106 -22.35 11.26 -5.09
C TRP A 106 -21.43 11.26 -6.32
N LYS A 107 -20.62 10.22 -6.50
CA LYS A 107 -19.76 10.05 -7.67
C LYS A 107 -20.58 9.99 -8.96
N LYS A 108 -21.68 9.24 -8.97
CA LYS A 108 -22.61 9.17 -10.11
C LYS A 108 -23.20 10.55 -10.45
N CYS A 109 -23.62 11.31 -9.44
CA CYS A 109 -24.12 12.67 -9.62
C CYS A 109 -23.08 13.62 -10.22
N LEU A 110 -21.79 13.45 -9.90
CA LEU A 110 -20.70 14.20 -10.53
C LEU A 110 -20.54 13.81 -12.00
N GLU A 111 -20.55 12.51 -12.31
CA GLU A 111 -20.41 11.99 -13.67
C GLU A 111 -21.55 12.46 -14.59
N GLU A 112 -22.79 12.48 -14.09
CA GLU A 112 -23.96 13.04 -14.79
C GLU A 112 -23.82 14.54 -15.12
N ARG A 113 -22.92 15.24 -14.42
CA ARG A 113 -22.59 16.66 -14.64
C ARG A 113 -21.25 16.85 -15.36
N SER A 114 -20.76 15.79 -16.01
CA SER A 114 -19.47 15.78 -16.72
C SER A 114 -18.28 16.13 -15.83
N GLN A 115 -18.40 15.91 -14.51
CA GLN A 115 -17.29 15.99 -13.56
C GLN A 115 -16.78 14.58 -13.31
N THR A 116 -15.45 14.40 -13.29
CA THR A 116 -14.84 13.10 -13.02
C THR A 116 -13.93 13.16 -11.81
N ILE A 117 -13.95 12.09 -11.02
CA ILE A 117 -13.01 11.87 -9.92
C ILE A 117 -12.19 10.62 -10.24
N LYS A 118 -10.88 10.69 -10.04
CA LYS A 118 -10.02 9.51 -10.20
C LYS A 118 -10.42 8.46 -9.17
N ASN A 119 -10.41 7.19 -9.56
CA ASN A 119 -10.76 6.09 -8.66
C ASN A 119 -9.91 6.09 -7.38
N GLN A 120 -8.61 6.39 -7.50
CA GLN A 120 -7.71 6.53 -6.36
C GLN A 120 -8.15 7.63 -5.38
N ASP A 121 -8.52 8.80 -5.88
CA ASP A 121 -8.97 9.91 -5.02
C ASP A 121 -10.32 9.59 -4.37
N PHE A 122 -11.20 8.92 -5.12
CA PHE A 122 -12.47 8.43 -4.60
C PHE A 122 -12.28 7.41 -3.48
N ASP A 123 -11.40 6.42 -3.66
CA ASP A 123 -11.16 5.36 -2.67
C ASP A 123 -10.55 5.94 -1.38
N LYS A 124 -9.64 6.92 -1.50
CA LYS A 124 -9.14 7.69 -0.35
C LYS A 124 -10.25 8.41 0.40
N PHE A 125 -11.16 9.05 -0.34
CA PHE A 125 -12.29 9.74 0.26
C PHE A 125 -13.29 8.77 0.91
N TRP A 126 -13.53 7.63 0.27
CA TRP A 126 -14.34 6.54 0.79
C TRP A 126 -13.77 6.02 2.12
N VAL A 127 -12.48 5.68 2.16
CA VAL A 127 -11.82 5.16 3.38
C VAL A 127 -11.85 6.19 4.51
N ASN A 128 -11.60 7.47 4.19
CA ASN A 128 -11.70 8.53 5.20
C ASN A 128 -13.12 8.68 5.75
N THR A 129 -14.12 8.57 4.88
CA THR A 129 -15.53 8.65 5.25
C THR A 129 -15.94 7.48 6.13
N TYR A 130 -15.50 6.26 5.78
CA TYR A 130 -15.69 5.07 6.59
C TYR A 130 -15.10 5.19 7.98
N GLN A 131 -13.81 5.58 8.07
CA GLN A 131 -13.12 5.79 9.35
C GLN A 131 -13.83 6.83 10.23
N ARG A 132 -14.28 7.93 9.64
CA ARG A 132 -14.80 9.08 10.39
C ARG A 132 -16.29 9.00 10.71
N PHE A 133 -17.12 8.72 9.72
CA PHE A 133 -18.57 8.86 9.82
C PHE A 133 -19.26 7.54 10.16
N ASP A 134 -18.74 6.42 9.64
CA ASP A 134 -19.28 5.09 9.94
C ASP A 134 -18.70 4.52 11.26
N CYS A 135 -17.41 4.72 11.49
CA CYS A 135 -16.69 4.01 12.56
C CYS A 135 -16.38 4.84 13.82
N CYS A 136 -16.35 6.17 13.71
CA CYS A 136 -15.98 7.05 14.80
C CYS A 136 -17.23 7.54 15.55
N THR A 137 -17.18 7.54 16.88
CA THR A 137 -18.28 8.08 17.70
C THR A 137 -18.44 9.59 17.51
N LYS A 138 -19.62 10.14 17.80
CA LYS A 138 -19.86 11.61 17.73
C LYS A 138 -18.87 12.42 18.57
N LYS A 139 -18.40 11.88 19.69
CA LYS A 139 -17.38 12.53 20.53
C LYS A 139 -16.01 12.53 19.85
N GLU A 140 -15.63 11.43 19.23
CA GLU A 140 -14.36 11.31 18.49
C GLU A 140 -14.35 12.17 17.23
N GLN A 141 -15.49 12.29 16.52
CA GLN A 141 -15.64 13.15 15.35
C GLN A 141 -15.34 14.63 15.65
N LYS A 142 -15.57 15.11 16.89
CA LYS A 142 -15.17 16.46 17.33
C LYS A 142 -13.66 16.65 17.42
N GLN A 143 -12.89 15.56 17.44
CA GLN A 143 -11.43 15.53 17.47
C GLN A 143 -10.90 14.65 16.33
N ALA A 144 -11.55 14.69 15.17
CA ALA A 144 -11.33 13.74 14.07
C ALA A 144 -9.86 13.64 13.64
N GLY A 145 -9.12 14.76 13.60
CA GLY A 145 -7.71 14.77 13.23
C GLY A 145 -6.82 13.90 14.14
N ARG A 146 -7.22 13.67 15.39
CA ARG A 146 -6.51 12.80 16.34
C ARG A 146 -7.15 11.43 16.53
N LYS A 147 -8.49 11.35 16.47
CA LYS A 147 -9.25 10.16 16.88
C LYS A 147 -9.82 9.34 15.73
N CYS A 148 -9.88 9.90 14.53
CA CYS A 148 -10.43 9.28 13.33
C CYS A 148 -9.44 9.34 12.15
N ASN A 149 -8.16 9.52 12.44
CA ASN A 149 -7.10 9.48 11.44
C ASN A 149 -6.70 8.02 11.13
N PRO A 150 -5.90 7.76 10.08
CA PRO A 150 -5.51 6.39 9.72
C PRO A 150 -4.87 5.61 10.87
N GLU A 151 -3.93 6.21 11.60
CA GLU A 151 -3.22 5.55 12.70
C GLU A 151 -4.17 5.14 13.84
N ALA A 152 -5.05 6.05 14.25
CA ALA A 152 -6.06 5.79 15.28
C ALA A 152 -7.06 4.72 14.81
N SER A 153 -7.39 4.74 13.52
CA SER A 153 -8.33 3.80 12.90
C SER A 153 -7.76 2.38 12.82
N MET A 154 -6.45 2.21 12.63
CA MET A 154 -5.81 0.89 12.64
C MET A 154 -5.86 0.20 14.00
N LYS A 155 -6.04 0.96 15.09
CA LYS A 155 -6.15 0.45 16.47
C LYS A 155 -7.59 0.11 16.89
N LYS A 156 -8.56 0.32 16.00
CA LYS A 156 -9.98 0.04 16.24
C LYS A 156 -10.36 -1.30 15.63
N ASP A 157 -11.35 -1.97 16.22
CA ASP A 157 -12.00 -3.14 15.64
C ASP A 157 -12.94 -2.73 14.49
N ILE A 158 -12.36 -2.26 13.37
CA ILE A 158 -13.10 -1.86 12.15
C ILE A 158 -12.50 -2.47 10.88
N TRP A 159 -11.41 -3.22 11.03
CA TRP A 159 -10.73 -3.95 9.97
C TRP A 159 -10.68 -5.43 10.33
N ASN A 160 -11.05 -6.28 9.40
CA ASN A 160 -10.88 -7.72 9.47
C ASN A 160 -9.44 -8.07 9.08
N PHE A 161 -8.52 -8.00 10.03
CA PHE A 161 -7.13 -8.39 9.79
C PHE A 161 -6.96 -9.89 9.50
N GLU A 162 -7.99 -10.72 9.68
CA GLU A 162 -7.99 -12.14 9.29
C GLU A 162 -8.52 -12.40 7.87
N HIS A 163 -8.84 -11.35 7.12
CA HIS A 163 -9.26 -11.50 5.72
C HIS A 163 -8.10 -12.03 4.86
N SER A 164 -8.38 -13.04 4.03
CA SER A 164 -7.37 -13.77 3.23
C SER A 164 -6.60 -12.91 2.23
N VAL A 165 -7.16 -11.77 1.81
CA VAL A 165 -6.45 -10.77 0.98
C VAL A 165 -5.14 -10.29 1.61
N LEU A 166 -5.01 -10.39 2.94
CA LEU A 166 -3.81 -10.01 3.68
C LEU A 166 -2.80 -11.16 3.82
N ASP A 167 -3.12 -12.39 3.43
CA ASP A 167 -2.27 -13.56 3.65
C ASP A 167 -0.89 -13.36 3.04
N GLY A 168 -0.82 -12.86 1.79
CA GLY A 168 0.46 -12.57 1.13
C GLY A 168 1.28 -11.48 1.83
N LEU A 169 0.62 -10.45 2.39
CA LEU A 169 1.31 -9.40 3.16
C LEU A 169 1.82 -9.97 4.50
N LYS A 170 1.00 -10.77 5.19
CA LYS A 170 1.38 -11.44 6.44
C LYS A 170 2.57 -12.38 6.21
N GLU A 171 2.57 -13.14 5.12
CA GLU A 171 3.68 -14.00 4.73
C GLU A 171 4.95 -13.19 4.43
N PHE A 172 4.83 -12.09 3.68
CA PHE A 172 5.96 -11.21 3.42
C PHE A 172 6.56 -10.62 4.70
N LEU A 173 5.73 -10.15 5.62
CA LEU A 173 6.21 -9.55 6.87
C LEU A 173 6.91 -10.57 7.79
N LYS A 174 6.58 -11.86 7.71
CA LYS A 174 7.26 -12.95 8.46
C LYS A 174 8.70 -13.21 8.01
N LEU A 175 9.14 -12.61 6.90
CA LEU A 175 10.52 -12.74 6.41
C LEU A 175 11.53 -11.94 7.26
N PHE A 176 11.05 -10.99 8.08
CA PHE A 176 11.84 -10.05 8.87
C PHE A 176 11.61 -10.29 10.37
#